data_AF-A0A2T4GBS7-F1
#
_entry.id   AF-A0A2T4GBS7-F1
#
_cell.length_a   1.000
_cell.length_b   1.000
_cell.length_c   1.000
_cell.angle_alpha   90.00
_cell.angle_beta   90.00
_cell.angle_gamma   90.00
#
_symmetry.space_group_name_H-M   'P 1'
#
loop_
_entity.id
_entity.type
_entity.pdbx_description
1 polymer ?
#
loop_
_entity_poly.entity_id
_entity_poly.type
_entity_poly.pdbx_seq_one_letter_code
_entity_poly.pdbx_strand_id
1 'polypeptide(L)'
;MGASITLAGENLIAQKQAANAGLKVSRFIFANVPGLNPNAPVDRAAQKPAEGQIVYVREIAAEHAGYVNPNQVVYSAQIGSDVGDWDFNWIGLETTEGVLFAVAYVPVQQKRRNIPPLQIGNNLTRNFLVAFDGALALTGITIDARTWQHDFTVRLARIDERERLSNRDVYGRACFFGSSLQLEKLGSSYQLKPGTAYVEGIRLVQSAALVVVPPALPAKAWLDVVLQRELSDVVASWTVVFGAEKADYTDALGVKHYCVAIADLAVAGVTDRRPVEAIDGPLVQQFALRTGDYEQLRARATTKEDVELGNLPNAISDDQDTNSSAILATTKALKAATAVIWTGIANIVSGVTVVGKAARLATARKISVTGSVTGNVDFDGSADVTLNLAAAQASESVAGSAKVASQPQVDEGLNDAAYVTPKKLRWGFLISLNDIGYIVFPTWLGGLIIQWGSLSAAVADGQSAVTFGIAFPNKVFGVNASFGYSSVRADYAITVESRVLTKTGFSANRQDIGTAQSLPTGVIYWQAFGF
;
A
#
# COMPACT_ATOMS: atom_id res chain seq x y z
N MET A 1 10.78 48.01 -23.38
CA MET A 1 11.04 47.50 -22.01
C MET A 1 9.73 47.58 -21.24
N GLY A 2 9.30 46.49 -20.62
CA GLY A 2 7.94 46.33 -20.10
C GLY A 2 7.69 47.09 -18.79
N ALA A 3 6.41 47.36 -18.53
CA ALA A 3 5.93 47.79 -17.22
C ALA A 3 6.40 46.83 -16.11
N SER A 4 6.72 47.38 -14.93
CA SER A 4 7.13 46.61 -13.75
C SER A 4 6.26 46.97 -12.54
N ILE A 5 5.76 45.97 -11.82
CA ILE A 5 5.06 46.17 -10.53
C ILE A 5 6.09 46.74 -9.54
N THR A 6 5.74 47.74 -8.75
CA THR A 6 6.63 48.28 -7.71
C THR A 6 6.66 47.35 -6.49
N LEU A 7 7.63 47.52 -5.58
CA LEU A 7 7.63 46.78 -4.31
C LEU A 7 6.37 47.10 -3.47
N ALA A 8 5.88 48.35 -3.54
CA ALA A 8 4.65 48.74 -2.87
C ALA A 8 3.41 48.02 -3.48
N GLY A 9 3.39 47.87 -4.80
CA GLY A 9 2.36 47.11 -5.52
C GLY A 9 2.38 45.62 -5.18
N GLU A 10 3.56 45.00 -5.12
CA GLU A 10 3.72 43.60 -4.69
C GLU A 10 3.23 43.37 -3.27
N ASN A 11 3.61 44.24 -2.34
CA ASN A 11 3.15 44.17 -0.96
C ASN A 11 1.64 44.32 -0.85
N LEU A 12 1.04 45.23 -1.64
CA LEU A 12 -0.42 45.38 -1.69
C LEU A 12 -1.11 44.13 -2.26
N ILE A 13 -0.55 43.51 -3.30
CA ILE A 13 -1.07 42.23 -3.85
C ILE A 13 -1.10 41.17 -2.75
N ALA A 14 0.03 40.96 -2.06
CA ALA A 14 0.14 39.97 -0.99
C ALA A 14 -0.83 40.25 0.16
N GLN A 15 -0.97 41.51 0.57
CA GLN A 15 -1.91 41.92 1.62
C GLN A 15 -3.37 41.64 1.22
N LYS A 16 -3.75 42.00 -0.01
CA LYS A 16 -5.11 41.83 -0.52
C LYS A 16 -5.46 40.36 -0.74
N GLN A 17 -4.52 39.55 -1.20
CA GLN A 17 -4.68 38.09 -1.32
C GLN A 17 -4.88 37.44 0.05
N ALA A 18 -4.04 37.77 1.04
CA ALA A 18 -4.17 37.24 2.40
C ALA A 18 -5.50 37.64 3.07
N ALA A 19 -5.97 38.86 2.80
CA ALA A 19 -7.25 39.37 3.32
C ALA A 19 -8.48 38.93 2.51
N ASN A 20 -8.29 38.22 1.39
CA ASN A 20 -9.34 37.90 0.41
C ASN A 20 -10.17 39.14 0.00
N ALA A 21 -9.48 40.25 -0.22
CA ALA A 21 -10.07 41.55 -0.55
C ALA A 21 -9.72 41.95 -1.98
N GLY A 22 -10.66 42.58 -2.69
CA GLY A 22 -10.42 43.05 -4.06
C GLY A 22 -9.33 44.12 -4.16
N LEU A 23 -8.57 44.08 -5.25
CA LEU A 23 -7.56 45.07 -5.64
C LEU A 23 -8.07 45.91 -6.81
N LYS A 24 -8.15 47.24 -6.63
CA LYS A 24 -8.64 48.15 -7.68
C LYS A 24 -7.58 49.18 -8.05
N VAL A 25 -7.05 49.07 -9.27
CA VAL A 25 -6.25 50.11 -9.92
C VAL A 25 -7.19 51.15 -10.49
N SER A 26 -7.05 52.43 -10.11
CA SER A 26 -8.00 53.49 -10.48
C SER A 26 -7.42 54.54 -11.41
N ARG A 27 -6.10 54.75 -11.44
CA ARG A 27 -5.52 55.89 -12.17
C ARG A 27 -4.28 55.54 -12.96
N PHE A 28 -4.16 56.19 -14.12
CA PHE A 28 -2.90 56.45 -14.79
C PHE A 28 -2.31 57.77 -14.34
N ILE A 29 -0.99 57.79 -14.14
CA ILE A 29 -0.20 58.97 -13.81
C ILE A 29 0.86 59.13 -14.88
N PHE A 30 0.91 60.29 -15.50
CA PHE A 30 1.91 60.68 -16.48
C PHE A 30 2.82 61.73 -15.86
N ALA A 31 4.13 61.52 -15.94
CA ALA A 31 5.12 62.43 -15.39
C ALA A 31 6.28 62.67 -16.35
N ASN A 32 6.90 63.83 -16.21
CA ASN A 32 8.15 64.20 -16.87
C ASN A 32 9.27 64.26 -15.84
N VAL A 33 10.06 63.19 -15.76
CA VAL A 33 11.15 63.06 -14.81
C VAL A 33 12.46 63.46 -15.50
N PRO A 34 13.12 64.57 -15.11
CA PRO A 34 14.34 65.02 -15.73
C PRO A 34 15.46 63.96 -15.66
N GLY A 35 16.17 63.75 -16.76
CA GLY A 35 17.32 62.82 -16.81
C GLY A 35 16.96 61.32 -16.75
N LEU A 36 15.68 60.96 -16.82
CA LEU A 36 15.26 59.56 -16.81
C LEU A 36 15.80 58.81 -18.04
N ASN A 37 16.53 57.72 -17.82
CA ASN A 37 17.01 56.85 -18.89
C ASN A 37 15.92 55.82 -19.26
N PRO A 38 15.30 55.90 -20.46
CA PRO A 38 14.22 54.99 -20.85
C PRO A 38 14.69 53.56 -21.14
N ASN A 39 15.99 53.34 -21.27
CA ASN A 39 16.58 52.03 -21.51
C ASN A 39 17.10 51.36 -20.23
N ALA A 40 17.06 52.05 -19.09
CA ALA A 40 17.40 51.44 -17.81
C ALA A 40 16.22 50.60 -17.29
N PRO A 41 16.48 49.54 -16.50
CA PRO A 41 15.44 48.85 -15.76
C PRO A 41 14.65 49.81 -14.87
N VAL A 42 13.35 49.56 -14.71
CA VAL A 42 12.49 50.35 -13.82
C VAL A 42 12.93 50.13 -12.37
N ASP A 43 13.20 51.22 -11.64
CA ASP A 43 13.42 51.15 -10.20
C ASP A 43 12.09 50.87 -9.48
N ARG A 44 11.99 49.67 -8.92
CA ARG A 44 10.77 49.16 -8.25
C ARG A 44 10.59 49.71 -6.85
N ALA A 45 11.64 50.26 -6.24
CA ALA A 45 11.61 50.89 -4.92
C ALA A 45 11.34 52.40 -5.02
N ALA A 46 11.42 52.98 -6.23
CA ALA A 46 11.19 54.39 -6.45
C ALA A 46 9.81 54.82 -5.95
N GLN A 47 9.79 55.97 -5.29
CA GLN A 47 8.56 56.63 -4.90
C GLN A 47 7.89 57.27 -6.11
N LYS A 48 6.62 57.63 -5.93
CA LYS A 48 5.86 58.43 -6.90
C LYS A 48 6.65 59.71 -7.25
N PRO A 49 6.73 60.11 -8.53
CA PRO A 49 7.36 61.36 -8.92
C PRO A 49 6.83 62.55 -8.12
N ALA A 50 7.69 63.56 -7.89
CA ALA A 50 7.30 64.76 -7.17
C ALA A 50 6.13 65.46 -7.89
N GLU A 51 5.28 66.16 -7.14
CA GLU A 51 4.05 66.77 -7.69
C GLU A 51 4.30 67.66 -8.91
N GLY A 52 5.38 68.46 -8.89
CA GLY A 52 5.77 69.32 -10.02
C GLY A 52 6.26 68.58 -11.28
N GLN A 53 6.49 67.27 -11.20
CA GLN A 53 6.85 66.43 -12.35
C GLN A 53 5.63 65.70 -12.93
N ILE A 54 4.52 65.62 -12.20
CA ILE A 54 3.29 64.98 -12.68
C ILE A 54 2.59 65.93 -13.62
N VAL A 55 2.48 65.55 -14.89
CA VAL A 55 1.93 66.40 -15.95
C VAL A 55 0.46 66.11 -16.24
N TYR A 56 -0.01 64.87 -15.98
CA TYR A 56 -1.40 64.50 -16.20
C TYR A 56 -1.80 63.27 -15.39
N VAL A 57 -3.03 63.23 -14.90
CA VAL A 57 -3.62 62.07 -14.21
C VAL A 57 -4.94 61.72 -14.88
N ARG A 58 -5.16 60.43 -15.15
CA ARG A 58 -6.36 59.93 -15.83
C ARG A 58 -7.01 58.80 -15.03
N GLU A 59 -8.26 58.98 -14.65
CA GLU A 59 -9.08 57.90 -14.07
C GLU A 59 -9.34 56.79 -15.10
N ILE A 60 -9.28 55.55 -14.64
CA ILE A 60 -9.50 54.34 -15.42
C ILE A 60 -10.98 53.95 -15.28
N ALA A 61 -11.72 54.11 -16.37
CA ALA A 61 -13.09 53.61 -16.46
C ALA A 61 -13.09 52.07 -16.51
N ALA A 62 -14.16 51.43 -16.03
CA ALA A 62 -14.23 49.97 -15.92
C ALA A 62 -14.08 49.27 -17.28
N GLU A 63 -14.64 49.86 -18.34
CA GLU A 63 -14.53 49.39 -19.73
C GLU A 63 -13.12 49.48 -20.33
N HIS A 64 -12.20 50.16 -19.65
CA HIS A 64 -10.79 50.28 -20.04
C HIS A 64 -9.86 49.38 -19.22
N ALA A 65 -10.41 48.47 -18.41
CA ALA A 65 -9.70 47.38 -17.77
C ALA A 65 -10.17 46.05 -18.39
N GLY A 66 -9.23 45.20 -18.78
CA GLY A 66 -9.54 43.88 -19.35
C GLY A 66 -8.59 42.79 -18.84
N TYR A 67 -9.02 41.53 -18.83
CA TYR A 67 -8.15 40.40 -18.53
C TYR A 67 -7.63 39.74 -19.81
N VAL A 68 -6.43 39.17 -19.77
CA VAL A 68 -5.82 38.42 -20.89
C VAL A 68 -5.82 36.91 -20.59
N ASN A 69 -5.50 36.55 -19.34
CA ASN A 69 -5.58 35.21 -18.78
C ASN A 69 -5.70 35.34 -17.25
N PRO A 70 -5.85 34.23 -16.47
CA PRO A 70 -6.03 34.31 -15.02
C PRO A 70 -4.97 35.12 -14.25
N ASN A 71 -3.77 35.28 -14.82
CA ASN A 71 -2.62 35.91 -14.20
C ASN A 71 -2.20 37.22 -14.88
N GLN A 72 -2.99 37.73 -15.83
CA GLN A 72 -2.65 38.93 -16.60
C GLN A 72 -3.88 39.80 -16.83
N VAL A 73 -3.75 41.07 -16.46
CA VAL A 73 -4.74 42.11 -16.68
C VAL A 73 -4.10 43.30 -17.37
N VAL A 74 -4.88 44.02 -18.18
CA VAL A 74 -4.45 45.21 -18.88
C VAL A 74 -5.32 46.38 -18.48
N TYR A 75 -4.68 47.51 -18.20
CA TYR A 75 -5.34 48.79 -18.01
C TYR A 75 -5.04 49.70 -19.19
N SER A 76 -6.03 50.46 -19.63
CA SER A 76 -5.90 51.35 -20.78
C SER A 76 -6.29 52.78 -20.42
N ALA A 77 -5.55 53.73 -20.98
CA ALA A 77 -5.89 55.14 -20.98
C ALA A 77 -6.07 55.60 -22.44
N GLN A 78 -7.21 56.21 -22.73
CA GLN A 78 -7.48 56.91 -23.98
C GLN A 78 -7.65 58.39 -23.68
N ILE A 79 -6.76 59.22 -24.23
CA ILE A 79 -6.70 60.66 -23.99
C ILE A 79 -6.91 61.36 -25.33
N GLY A 80 -7.99 62.13 -25.42
CA GLY A 80 -8.38 62.84 -26.63
C GLY A 80 -7.47 64.01 -26.98
N SER A 81 -7.59 64.47 -28.22
CA SER A 81 -6.85 65.63 -28.75
C SER A 81 -7.26 66.95 -28.09
N ASP A 82 -8.36 66.99 -27.35
CA ASP A 82 -8.85 68.13 -26.59
C ASP A 82 -8.09 68.38 -25.28
N VAL A 83 -7.29 67.41 -24.83
CA VAL A 83 -6.51 67.46 -23.58
C VAL A 83 -5.14 68.12 -23.81
N GLY A 84 -4.72 68.96 -22.85
CA GLY A 84 -3.61 69.93 -22.85
C GLY A 84 -2.23 69.47 -23.34
N ASP A 85 -1.29 70.44 -23.35
CA ASP A 85 0.07 70.26 -23.85
C ASP A 85 1.01 69.83 -22.73
N TRP A 86 1.67 68.69 -22.90
CA TRP A 86 2.64 68.19 -21.95
C TRP A 86 3.56 67.15 -22.59
N ASP A 87 4.75 67.04 -22.03
CA ASP A 87 5.72 66.00 -22.36
C ASP A 87 5.81 65.05 -21.18
N PHE A 88 6.05 63.77 -21.44
CA PHE A 88 6.19 62.76 -20.40
C PHE A 88 7.17 61.68 -20.82
N ASN A 89 7.87 61.11 -19.87
CA ASN A 89 8.78 59.98 -20.07
C ASN A 89 8.55 58.86 -19.03
N TRP A 90 7.54 59.05 -18.16
CA TRP A 90 7.21 58.15 -17.08
C TRP A 90 5.70 57.93 -17.02
N ILE A 91 5.30 56.67 -16.84
CA ILE A 91 3.90 56.26 -16.70
C ILE A 91 3.77 55.38 -15.46
N GLY A 92 2.79 55.67 -14.62
CA GLY A 92 2.48 54.89 -13.42
C GLY A 92 1.01 54.52 -13.32
N LEU A 93 0.75 53.39 -12.67
CA LEU A 93 -0.57 52.96 -12.24
C LEU A 93 -0.72 53.18 -10.74
N GLU A 94 -1.83 53.76 -10.30
CA GLU A 94 -2.13 54.01 -8.89
C GLU A 94 -3.44 53.31 -8.49
N THR A 95 -3.46 52.69 -7.32
CA THR A 95 -4.66 52.04 -6.77
C THR A 95 -5.58 53.02 -6.04
N THR A 96 -6.81 52.59 -5.75
CA THR A 96 -7.77 53.39 -4.97
C THR A 96 -7.26 53.79 -3.58
N GLU A 97 -6.34 52.99 -3.03
CA GLU A 97 -5.66 53.23 -1.74
C GLU A 97 -4.45 54.17 -1.85
N GLY A 98 -4.19 54.74 -3.05
CA GLY A 98 -3.08 55.65 -3.28
C GLY A 98 -1.71 54.97 -3.43
N VAL A 99 -1.69 53.65 -3.62
CA VAL A 99 -0.44 52.90 -3.79
C VAL A 99 0.01 52.98 -5.25
N LEU A 100 1.26 53.40 -5.47
CA LEU A 100 1.90 53.30 -6.78
C LEU A 100 2.11 51.83 -7.12
N PHE A 101 1.28 51.29 -7.99
CA PHE A 101 1.17 49.86 -8.26
C PHE A 101 2.21 49.36 -9.26
N ALA A 102 2.35 50.02 -10.41
CA ALA A 102 3.27 49.61 -11.45
C ALA A 102 3.77 50.82 -12.26
N VAL A 103 4.97 50.71 -12.84
CA VAL A 103 5.68 51.81 -13.49
C VAL A 103 6.30 51.36 -14.81
N ALA A 104 6.31 52.25 -15.80
CA ALA A 104 7.02 52.07 -17.07
C ALA A 104 7.76 53.37 -17.45
N TYR A 105 8.98 53.21 -17.97
CA TYR A 105 9.75 54.30 -18.56
C TYR A 105 9.61 54.26 -20.08
N VAL A 106 9.46 55.43 -20.68
CA VAL A 106 9.37 55.59 -22.13
C VAL A 106 10.26 56.74 -22.58
N PRO A 107 10.81 56.71 -23.81
CA PRO A 107 11.43 57.90 -24.40
C PRO A 107 10.46 59.07 -24.34
N VAL A 108 10.94 60.30 -24.17
CA VAL A 108 10.08 61.49 -24.05
C VAL A 108 9.02 61.51 -25.16
N GLN A 109 7.76 61.47 -24.75
CA GLN A 109 6.59 61.49 -25.61
C GLN A 109 5.89 62.84 -25.46
N GLN A 110 5.28 63.31 -26.54
CA GLN A 110 4.60 64.59 -26.59
C GLN A 110 3.09 64.39 -26.73
N LYS A 111 2.32 64.99 -25.82
CA LYS A 111 0.88 65.20 -26.00
C LYS A 111 0.64 66.67 -26.31
N ARG A 112 -0.09 66.92 -27.38
CA ARG A 112 -0.48 68.25 -27.84
C ARG A 112 -2.00 68.32 -27.97
N ARG A 113 -2.55 69.43 -27.49
CA ARG A 113 -3.94 69.81 -27.61
C ARG A 113 -4.18 70.35 -29.01
N ASN A 114 -5.34 70.03 -29.54
CA ASN A 114 -5.81 70.59 -30.80
C ASN A 114 -6.32 72.01 -30.54
N ILE A 115 -5.62 73.00 -31.10
CA ILE A 115 -5.99 74.42 -31.02
C ILE A 115 -5.97 74.98 -32.45
N PRO A 116 -6.99 74.70 -33.28
CA PRO A 116 -7.01 75.21 -34.64
C PRO A 116 -7.13 76.74 -34.69
N PRO A 117 -6.46 77.43 -35.64
CA PRO A 117 -5.53 76.91 -36.65
C PRO A 117 -4.06 76.79 -36.16
N LEU A 118 -3.78 77.12 -34.90
CA LEU A 118 -2.43 77.32 -34.37
C LEU A 118 -1.66 76.01 -34.11
N GLN A 119 -2.35 74.92 -33.76
CA GLN A 119 -1.74 73.64 -33.40
C GLN A 119 -2.66 72.47 -33.72
N ILE A 120 -2.13 71.46 -34.43
CA ILE A 120 -2.81 70.18 -34.63
C ILE A 120 -2.50 69.28 -33.42
N GLY A 121 -3.54 68.80 -32.75
CA GLY A 121 -3.40 67.91 -31.59
C GLY A 121 -3.29 66.43 -31.96
N ASN A 122 -2.93 65.60 -30.99
CA ASN A 122 -2.88 64.14 -31.13
C ASN A 122 -3.73 63.43 -30.06
N ASN A 123 -4.25 62.26 -30.41
CA ASN A 123 -4.83 61.32 -29.44
C ASN A 123 -3.71 60.44 -28.87
N LEU A 124 -3.83 60.08 -27.60
CA LEU A 124 -2.88 59.22 -26.91
C LEU A 124 -3.60 58.02 -26.32
N THR A 125 -3.25 56.83 -26.80
CA THR A 125 -3.66 55.56 -26.22
C THR A 125 -2.46 54.90 -25.56
N ARG A 126 -2.63 54.47 -24.31
CA ARG A 126 -1.63 53.70 -23.57
C ARG A 126 -2.27 52.49 -22.93
N ASN A 127 -1.69 51.32 -23.19
CA ASN A 127 -2.07 50.06 -22.58
C ASN A 127 -0.95 49.63 -21.65
N PHE A 128 -1.33 49.14 -20.47
CA PHE A 128 -0.41 48.83 -19.40
C PHE A 128 -0.76 47.43 -18.88
N LEU A 129 -0.05 46.43 -19.39
CA LEU A 129 -0.25 45.03 -19.02
C LEU A 129 0.52 44.73 -17.73
N VAL A 130 -0.19 44.15 -16.78
CA VAL A 130 0.34 43.74 -15.47
C VAL A 130 0.15 42.23 -15.34
N ALA A 131 1.22 41.53 -14.96
CA ALA A 131 1.22 40.09 -14.75
C ALA A 131 1.57 39.75 -13.29
N PHE A 132 0.68 39.04 -12.61
CA PHE A 132 0.90 38.48 -11.28
C PHE A 132 -0.07 37.31 -11.02
N ASP A 133 0.26 36.43 -10.08
CA ASP A 133 -0.54 35.23 -9.82
C ASP A 133 -1.92 35.58 -9.27
N GLY A 134 -2.96 34.96 -9.83
CA GLY A 134 -4.36 35.21 -9.46
C GLY A 134 -4.88 36.62 -9.79
N ALA A 135 -4.27 37.34 -10.75
CA ALA A 135 -4.65 38.70 -11.12
C ALA A 135 -6.14 38.88 -11.43
N LEU A 136 -6.75 37.93 -12.14
CA LEU A 136 -8.17 37.95 -12.48
C LEU A 136 -9.05 37.88 -11.22
N ALA A 137 -8.76 36.92 -10.34
CA ALA A 137 -9.51 36.70 -9.11
C ALA A 137 -9.37 37.89 -8.13
N LEU A 138 -8.15 38.44 -8.02
CA LEU A 138 -7.88 39.53 -7.09
C LEU A 138 -8.45 40.87 -7.55
N THR A 139 -8.45 41.14 -8.86
CA THR A 139 -8.95 42.42 -9.41
C THR A 139 -10.45 42.40 -9.71
N GLY A 140 -11.04 41.22 -9.91
CA GLY A 140 -12.44 41.05 -10.25
C GLY A 140 -12.82 41.58 -11.63
N ILE A 141 -11.85 41.82 -12.52
CA ILE A 141 -12.11 42.29 -13.89
C ILE A 141 -12.73 41.16 -14.70
N THR A 142 -13.92 41.36 -15.26
CA THR A 142 -14.66 40.33 -16.01
C THR A 142 -14.71 40.58 -17.52
N ILE A 143 -14.18 41.70 -17.97
CA ILE A 143 -14.17 42.10 -19.39
C ILE A 143 -12.91 41.52 -20.03
N ASP A 144 -13.06 40.81 -21.14
CA ASP A 144 -11.92 40.29 -21.92
C ASP A 144 -11.16 41.45 -22.60
N ALA A 145 -9.84 41.37 -22.65
CA ALA A 145 -9.00 42.39 -23.26
C ALA A 145 -9.26 42.49 -24.77
N ARG A 146 -9.61 43.69 -25.24
CA ARG A 146 -9.90 43.92 -26.67
C ARG A 146 -8.62 43.87 -27.50
N THR A 147 -8.78 43.65 -28.82
CA THR A 147 -7.65 43.53 -29.77
C THR A 147 -6.71 44.74 -29.81
N TRP A 148 -7.19 45.93 -29.47
CA TRP A 148 -6.36 47.14 -29.38
C TRP A 148 -5.63 47.29 -28.03
N GLN A 149 -5.98 46.49 -27.01
CA GLN A 149 -5.39 46.55 -25.67
C GLN A 149 -4.17 45.66 -25.53
N HIS A 150 -4.01 44.65 -26.39
CA HIS A 150 -2.93 43.67 -26.35
C HIS A 150 -2.22 43.55 -27.70
N ASP A 151 -0.90 43.37 -27.68
CA ASP A 151 -0.09 43.19 -28.89
C ASP A 151 -0.08 41.72 -29.31
N PHE A 152 -0.74 41.40 -30.43
CA PHE A 152 -0.83 40.05 -30.98
C PHE A 152 0.24 39.73 -32.03
N THR A 153 1.16 40.66 -32.34
CA THR A 153 2.12 40.53 -33.45
C THR A 153 2.96 39.26 -33.33
N VAL A 154 3.53 39.01 -32.15
CA VAL A 154 4.37 37.83 -31.90
C VAL A 154 3.52 36.55 -31.94
N ARG A 155 2.29 36.59 -31.44
CA ARG A 155 1.39 35.43 -31.44
C ARG A 155 1.02 35.03 -32.87
N LEU A 156 0.68 35.98 -33.73
CA LEU A 156 0.34 35.73 -35.13
C LEU A 156 1.54 35.12 -35.88
N ALA A 157 2.73 35.74 -35.77
CA ALA A 157 3.95 35.20 -36.39
C ALA A 157 4.28 33.77 -35.89
N ARG A 158 4.00 33.46 -34.62
CA ARG A 158 4.18 32.10 -34.06
C ARG A 158 3.12 31.11 -34.54
N ILE A 159 1.91 31.56 -34.86
CA ILE A 159 0.87 30.70 -35.44
C ILE A 159 1.28 30.29 -36.85
N ASP A 160 1.71 31.24 -37.69
CA ASP A 160 2.14 30.97 -39.07
C ASP A 160 3.34 30.01 -39.10
N GLU A 161 4.34 30.24 -38.23
CA GLU A 161 5.50 29.36 -38.15
C GLU A 161 5.15 27.97 -37.61
N ARG A 162 4.23 27.87 -36.64
CA ARG A 162 3.78 26.57 -36.13
C ARG A 162 3.02 25.79 -37.20
N GLU A 163 2.16 26.44 -37.97
CA GLU A 163 1.44 25.81 -39.07
C GLU A 163 2.40 25.32 -40.16
N ARG A 164 3.38 26.15 -40.52
CA ARG A 164 4.44 25.76 -41.45
C ARG A 164 5.23 24.55 -40.92
N LEU A 165 5.67 24.56 -39.67
CA LEU A 165 6.40 23.43 -39.06
C LEU A 165 5.54 22.17 -38.96
N SER A 166 4.26 22.29 -38.59
CA SER A 166 3.32 21.15 -38.56
C SER A 166 3.18 20.51 -39.94
N ASN A 167 3.01 21.32 -40.99
CA ASN A 167 2.97 20.82 -42.37
C ASN A 167 4.32 20.26 -42.81
N ARG A 168 5.44 20.84 -42.36
CA ARG A 168 6.79 20.32 -42.61
C ARG A 168 6.98 18.93 -41.98
N ASP A 169 6.56 18.73 -40.75
CA ASP A 169 6.72 17.43 -40.07
C ASP A 169 5.90 16.33 -40.76
N VAL A 170 4.75 16.70 -41.36
CA VAL A 170 3.85 15.77 -42.07
C VAL A 170 4.31 15.48 -43.50
N TYR A 171 4.68 16.51 -44.28
CA TYR A 171 5.01 16.39 -45.71
C TYR A 171 6.52 16.42 -46.01
N GLY A 172 7.36 16.66 -45.01
CA GLY A 172 8.81 16.69 -45.12
C GLY A 172 9.38 17.88 -45.91
N ARG A 173 10.64 17.69 -46.36
CA ARG A 173 11.30 18.30 -47.53
C ARG A 173 10.44 19.22 -48.41
N ALA A 174 10.06 18.57 -49.48
CA ALA A 174 9.12 18.99 -50.46
C ALA A 174 8.30 17.74 -50.77
N CYS A 175 7.02 17.92 -51.01
CA CYS A 175 6.10 16.84 -51.32
C CYS A 175 5.20 17.33 -52.43
N PHE A 176 5.32 16.70 -53.60
CA PHE A 176 4.51 16.98 -54.78
C PHE A 176 3.51 15.85 -54.95
N PHE A 177 2.23 16.19 -55.03
CA PHE A 177 1.14 15.22 -55.12
C PHE A 177 1.00 14.75 -56.57
N GLY A 178 1.47 13.53 -56.84
CA GLY A 178 1.48 12.97 -58.19
C GLY A 178 2.16 13.90 -59.22
N SER A 179 1.43 14.30 -60.26
CA SER A 179 1.97 15.15 -61.34
C SER A 179 1.92 16.65 -61.04
N SER A 180 1.57 17.07 -59.82
CA SER A 180 1.43 18.49 -59.44
C SER A 180 2.72 19.29 -59.61
N LEU A 181 2.69 20.42 -60.32
CA LEU A 181 3.89 21.23 -60.60
C LEU A 181 5.01 20.43 -61.29
N GLN A 182 4.66 19.37 -62.03
CA GLN A 182 5.61 18.72 -62.93
C GLN A 182 5.92 19.64 -64.09
N LEU A 183 7.21 19.86 -64.36
CA LEU A 183 7.63 20.58 -65.56
C LEU A 183 7.59 19.63 -66.75
N GLU A 184 6.88 20.00 -67.80
CA GLU A 184 6.78 19.22 -69.04
C GLU A 184 7.10 20.08 -70.26
N LYS A 185 7.54 19.41 -71.34
CA LYS A 185 7.80 20.03 -72.63
C LYS A 185 6.61 19.76 -73.55
N LEU A 186 5.95 20.83 -74.01
CA LEU A 186 4.83 20.78 -74.95
C LEU A 186 5.27 21.44 -76.27
N GLY A 187 5.68 20.61 -77.24
CA GLY A 187 6.30 21.10 -78.48
C GLY A 187 7.60 21.85 -78.20
N SER A 188 7.61 23.16 -78.45
CA SER A 188 8.76 24.06 -78.22
C SER A 188 8.72 24.81 -76.87
N SER A 189 7.63 24.67 -76.10
CA SER A 189 7.41 25.41 -74.86
C SER A 189 7.52 24.48 -73.64
N TYR A 190 7.82 25.06 -72.46
CA TYR A 190 7.78 24.35 -71.19
C TYR A 190 6.63 24.89 -70.34
N GLN A 191 5.98 24.00 -69.59
CA GLN A 191 4.92 24.39 -68.67
C GLN A 191 4.97 23.56 -67.38
N LEU A 192 4.54 24.16 -66.27
CA LEU A 192 4.23 23.44 -65.04
C LEU A 192 2.78 22.99 -65.05
N LYS A 193 2.55 21.73 -64.70
CA LYS A 193 1.20 21.20 -64.49
C LYS A 193 0.51 21.84 -63.28
N PRO A 194 -0.83 22.01 -63.32
CA PRO A 194 -1.60 22.38 -62.13
C PRO A 194 -1.49 21.31 -61.04
N GLY A 195 -1.74 21.70 -59.80
CA GLY A 195 -1.80 20.79 -58.66
C GLY A 195 -1.41 21.44 -57.34
N THR A 196 -1.27 20.61 -56.30
CA THR A 196 -0.88 21.04 -54.96
C THR A 196 0.45 20.42 -54.56
N ALA A 197 1.31 21.21 -53.93
CA ALA A 197 2.56 20.73 -53.34
C ALA A 197 2.79 21.41 -52.00
N TYR A 198 3.65 20.83 -51.17
CA TYR A 198 4.16 21.44 -49.95
C TYR A 198 5.67 21.57 -50.06
N VAL A 199 6.21 22.76 -49.79
CA VAL A 199 7.66 23.00 -49.73
C VAL A 199 8.00 23.63 -48.39
N GLU A 200 8.82 22.97 -47.59
CA GLU A 200 9.16 23.44 -46.23
C GLU A 200 7.91 23.74 -45.40
N GLY A 201 6.83 22.98 -45.62
CA GLY A 201 5.53 23.15 -44.97
C GLY A 201 4.62 24.24 -45.53
N ILE A 202 5.07 25.01 -46.53
CA ILE A 202 4.27 26.02 -47.21
C ILE A 202 3.43 25.34 -48.29
N ARG A 203 2.10 25.48 -48.19
CA ARG A 203 1.16 24.93 -49.17
C ARG A 203 1.16 25.77 -50.44
N LEU A 204 1.40 25.12 -51.57
CA LEU A 204 1.37 25.71 -52.91
C LEU A 204 0.18 25.14 -53.67
N VAL A 205 -0.56 26.01 -54.34
CA VAL A 205 -1.69 25.60 -55.20
C VAL A 205 -1.52 26.30 -56.54
N GLN A 206 -1.43 25.51 -57.59
CA GLN A 206 -1.43 25.98 -58.97
C GLN A 206 -2.71 25.48 -59.65
N SER A 207 -3.62 26.40 -60.01
CA SER A 207 -4.95 26.05 -60.53
C SER A 207 -4.97 25.73 -62.03
N ALA A 208 -4.00 26.23 -62.80
CA ALA A 208 -3.89 26.03 -64.24
C ALA A 208 -2.44 25.79 -64.67
N ALA A 209 -2.20 25.27 -65.87
CA ALA A 209 -0.83 25.12 -66.36
C ALA A 209 -0.12 26.49 -66.44
N LEU A 210 1.11 26.57 -65.92
CA LEU A 210 1.92 27.80 -65.92
C LEU A 210 3.04 27.68 -66.95
N VAL A 211 3.06 28.58 -67.93
CA VAL A 211 4.14 28.62 -68.94
C VAL A 211 5.45 29.04 -68.28
N VAL A 212 6.53 28.31 -68.58
CA VAL A 212 7.87 28.53 -68.07
C VAL A 212 8.82 28.70 -69.26
N VAL A 213 9.64 29.76 -69.25
CA VAL A 213 10.61 30.04 -70.32
C VAL A 213 12.03 29.90 -69.78
N PRO A 214 12.75 28.80 -70.08
CA PRO A 214 14.15 28.65 -69.71
C PRO A 214 15.03 29.67 -70.44
N PRO A 215 15.99 30.32 -69.77
CA PRO A 215 16.85 31.33 -70.40
C PRO A 215 17.85 30.74 -71.40
N ALA A 216 18.27 29.48 -71.19
CA ALA A 216 19.14 28.71 -72.06
C ALA A 216 18.95 27.20 -71.79
N LEU A 217 19.47 26.34 -72.67
CA LEU A 217 19.52 24.89 -72.46
C LEU A 217 20.98 24.41 -72.58
N PRO A 218 21.45 23.49 -71.71
CA PRO A 218 20.73 22.89 -70.59
C PRO A 218 20.54 23.86 -69.40
N ALA A 219 19.45 23.69 -68.65
CA ALA A 219 19.17 24.47 -67.44
C ALA A 219 18.53 23.60 -66.36
N LYS A 220 18.77 23.93 -65.10
CA LYS A 220 18.10 23.29 -63.95
C LYS A 220 17.08 24.26 -63.38
N ALA A 221 15.83 23.83 -63.34
CA ALA A 221 14.70 24.58 -62.82
C ALA A 221 14.52 24.28 -61.33
N TRP A 222 14.31 25.35 -60.56
CA TRP A 222 14.07 25.33 -59.14
C TRP A 222 12.79 26.10 -58.83
N LEU A 223 12.10 25.67 -57.78
CA LEU A 223 10.99 26.42 -57.19
C LEU A 223 11.55 27.23 -56.04
N ASP A 224 11.42 28.56 -56.11
CA ASP A 224 11.72 29.49 -55.02
C ASP A 224 10.41 29.84 -54.32
N VAL A 225 10.28 29.46 -53.05
CA VAL A 225 9.04 29.52 -52.28
C VAL A 225 9.23 30.36 -51.03
N VAL A 226 8.29 31.26 -50.75
CA VAL A 226 8.34 32.18 -49.62
C VAL A 226 6.95 32.40 -49.01
N LEU A 227 6.89 32.58 -47.69
CA LEU A 227 5.74 33.18 -47.01
C LEU A 227 6.02 34.67 -46.85
N GLN A 228 5.32 35.50 -47.62
CA GLN A 228 5.54 36.94 -47.63
C GLN A 228 4.33 37.69 -47.08
N ARG A 229 4.58 38.84 -46.46
CA ARG A 229 3.50 39.71 -45.98
C ARG A 229 2.81 40.37 -47.16
N GLU A 230 1.50 40.31 -47.18
CA GLU A 230 0.67 41.00 -48.15
C GLU A 230 -0.50 41.67 -47.42
N LEU A 231 -0.53 43.01 -47.43
CA LEU A 231 -1.51 43.81 -46.68
C LEU A 231 -1.56 43.42 -45.19
N SER A 232 -2.66 42.79 -44.76
CA SER A 232 -2.89 42.33 -43.38
C SER A 232 -2.71 40.82 -43.21
N ASP A 233 -2.14 40.13 -44.20
CA ASP A 233 -2.00 38.67 -44.25
C ASP A 233 -0.55 38.24 -44.56
N VAL A 234 -0.28 36.93 -44.43
CA VAL A 234 0.94 36.28 -44.87
C VAL A 234 0.58 35.19 -45.86
N VAL A 235 1.00 35.36 -47.12
CA VAL A 235 0.60 34.49 -48.22
C VAL A 235 1.78 33.70 -48.76
N ALA A 236 1.49 32.50 -49.27
CA ALA A 236 2.46 31.70 -50.00
C ALA A 236 2.68 32.31 -51.39
N SER A 237 3.91 32.70 -51.68
CA SER A 237 4.36 33.20 -52.98
C SER A 237 5.49 32.31 -53.50
N TRP A 238 5.54 32.08 -54.80
CA TRP A 238 6.58 31.25 -55.39
C TRP A 238 6.83 31.60 -56.85
N THR A 239 8.04 31.30 -57.33
CA THR A 239 8.43 31.48 -58.72
C THR A 239 9.32 30.34 -59.20
N VAL A 240 9.40 30.14 -60.52
CA VAL A 240 10.38 29.22 -61.12
C VAL A 240 11.64 30.00 -61.44
N VAL A 241 12.75 29.55 -60.88
CA VAL A 241 14.07 30.17 -61.07
C VAL A 241 15.06 29.16 -61.64
N PHE A 242 16.06 29.64 -62.36
CA PHE A 242 17.07 28.79 -63.00
C PHE A 242 18.44 29.00 -62.38
N GLY A 243 19.26 27.94 -62.33
CA GLY A 243 20.64 27.99 -61.83
C GLY A 243 21.21 26.59 -61.59
N ALA A 244 22.54 26.48 -61.58
CA ALA A 244 23.21 25.18 -61.36
C ALA A 244 22.89 24.60 -59.98
N GLU A 245 22.97 25.43 -58.93
CA GLU A 245 22.57 25.10 -57.56
C GLU A 245 21.92 26.34 -56.92
N LYS A 246 20.82 26.14 -56.18
CA LYS A 246 20.09 27.20 -55.47
C LYS A 246 19.84 26.74 -54.03
N ALA A 247 20.54 27.34 -53.08
CA ALA A 247 20.33 27.12 -51.66
C ALA A 247 19.19 27.99 -51.11
N ASP A 248 18.64 27.59 -49.97
CA ASP A 248 17.72 28.42 -49.20
C ASP A 248 18.44 29.70 -48.75
N TYR A 249 17.75 30.82 -48.78
CA TYR A 249 18.34 32.13 -48.46
C TYR A 249 17.37 33.03 -47.70
N THR A 250 17.89 34.13 -47.18
CA THR A 250 17.10 35.19 -46.57
C THR A 250 17.26 36.44 -47.42
N ASP A 251 16.15 37.06 -47.79
CA ASP A 251 16.16 38.27 -48.60
C ASP A 251 16.58 39.51 -47.77
N ALA A 252 16.67 40.68 -48.43
CA ALA A 252 17.03 41.93 -47.78
C ALA A 252 16.00 42.41 -46.73
N LEU A 253 14.79 41.84 -46.73
CA LEU A 253 13.71 42.15 -45.79
C LEU A 253 13.67 41.17 -44.60
N GLY A 254 14.59 40.21 -44.55
CA GLY A 254 14.66 39.21 -43.49
C GLY A 254 13.69 38.04 -43.67
N VAL A 255 13.08 37.88 -44.85
CA VAL A 255 12.14 36.80 -45.16
C VAL A 255 12.89 35.60 -45.72
N LYS A 256 12.53 34.40 -45.28
CA LYS A 256 13.22 33.16 -45.67
C LYS A 256 12.60 32.54 -46.92
N HIS A 257 13.44 32.27 -47.90
CA HIS A 257 13.15 31.64 -49.16
C HIS A 257 13.64 30.19 -49.18
N TYR A 258 12.83 29.29 -49.72
CA TYR A 258 13.10 27.87 -49.79
C TYR A 258 13.18 27.41 -51.25
N CYS A 259 14.34 26.89 -51.62
CA CYS A 259 14.65 26.46 -52.98
C CYS A 259 14.62 24.92 -53.09
N VAL A 260 13.86 24.41 -54.07
CA VAL A 260 13.72 22.98 -54.36
C VAL A 260 13.90 22.73 -55.84
N ALA A 261 14.81 21.83 -56.22
CA ALA A 261 14.99 21.45 -57.61
C ALA A 261 13.75 20.70 -58.11
N ILE A 262 13.23 21.10 -59.27
CA ILE A 262 12.01 20.50 -59.85
C ILE A 262 12.28 19.78 -61.18
N ALA A 263 13.27 20.20 -61.97
CA ALA A 263 13.61 19.52 -63.21
C ALA A 263 15.00 19.91 -63.75
N ASP A 264 15.64 18.98 -64.47
CA ASP A 264 16.71 19.29 -65.42
C ASP A 264 16.14 19.35 -66.84
N LEU A 265 16.45 20.43 -67.54
CA LEU A 265 15.99 20.74 -68.90
C LEU A 265 17.15 20.56 -69.86
N ALA A 266 16.98 19.68 -70.84
CA ALA A 266 17.94 19.45 -71.92
C ALA A 266 17.23 19.49 -73.28
N VAL A 267 18.00 19.58 -74.37
CA VAL A 267 17.44 19.51 -75.73
C VAL A 267 16.68 18.20 -75.95
N ALA A 268 17.22 17.10 -75.41
CA ALA A 268 16.66 15.75 -75.50
C ALA A 268 15.35 15.56 -74.69
N GLY A 269 15.06 16.40 -73.70
CA GLY A 269 13.87 16.24 -72.87
C GLY A 269 13.98 16.89 -71.48
N VAL A 270 12.99 16.59 -70.64
CA VAL A 270 12.90 17.05 -69.25
C VAL A 270 13.10 15.87 -68.32
N THR A 271 14.04 15.98 -67.37
CA THR A 271 14.21 15.01 -66.28
C THR A 271 13.58 15.58 -65.02
N ASP A 272 12.58 14.90 -64.48
CA ASP A 272 11.90 15.30 -63.25
C ASP A 272 12.84 15.12 -62.04
N ARG A 273 12.92 16.14 -61.19
CA ARG A 273 13.75 16.13 -59.96
C ARG A 273 12.93 16.30 -58.70
N ARG A 274 11.60 16.37 -58.81
CA ARG A 274 10.71 16.50 -57.67
C ARG A 274 10.76 15.21 -56.82
N PRO A 275 10.80 15.33 -55.49
CA PRO A 275 10.40 14.23 -54.61
C PRO A 275 8.88 14.05 -54.72
N VAL A 276 8.47 13.17 -55.63
CA VAL A 276 7.06 12.88 -55.89
C VAL A 276 6.59 11.78 -54.95
N GLU A 277 5.48 12.03 -54.28
CA GLU A 277 4.76 11.03 -53.52
C GLU A 277 3.47 10.67 -54.27
N ALA A 278 3.09 9.39 -54.24
CA ALA A 278 1.87 8.89 -54.89
C ALA A 278 0.60 9.24 -54.08
N ILE A 279 0.44 10.52 -53.76
CA ILE A 279 -0.69 11.06 -52.99
C ILE A 279 -1.69 11.64 -53.98
N ASP A 280 -2.85 11.00 -54.10
CA ASP A 280 -3.97 11.43 -54.96
C ASP A 280 -5.22 11.86 -54.15
N GLY A 281 -5.10 11.96 -52.82
CA GLY A 281 -6.17 12.33 -51.90
C GLY A 281 -5.67 12.72 -50.49
N PRO A 282 -6.55 12.86 -49.48
CA PRO A 282 -6.14 13.19 -48.12
C PRO A 282 -5.11 12.21 -47.56
N LEU A 283 -4.00 12.72 -47.02
CA LEU A 283 -2.86 11.89 -46.57
C LEU A 283 -3.26 10.78 -45.58
N VAL A 284 -4.19 11.04 -44.67
CA VAL A 284 -4.68 10.04 -43.70
C VAL A 284 -5.34 8.84 -44.40
N GLN A 285 -6.01 9.05 -45.53
CA GLN A 285 -6.59 7.96 -46.33
C GLN A 285 -5.51 7.14 -47.04
N GLN A 286 -4.37 7.77 -47.38
CA GLN A 286 -3.20 7.09 -47.99
C GLN A 286 -2.45 6.20 -47.01
N PHE A 287 -2.35 6.59 -45.73
CA PHE A 287 -1.80 5.70 -44.69
C PHE A 287 -2.64 4.43 -44.49
N ALA A 288 -3.87 4.44 -44.99
CA ALA A 288 -4.78 3.30 -45.00
C ALA A 288 -4.90 2.66 -46.40
N LEU A 289 -3.84 2.62 -47.21
CA LEU A 289 -3.79 1.80 -48.42
C LEU A 289 -4.07 0.33 -48.04
N ARG A 290 -5.35 -0.06 -48.17
CA ARG A 290 -5.93 -1.32 -47.68
C ARG A 290 -5.44 -2.57 -48.42
N THR A 291 -4.56 -2.41 -49.41
CA THR A 291 -3.94 -3.49 -50.18
C THR A 291 -2.59 -3.00 -50.71
N GLY A 292 -1.50 -3.62 -50.28
CA GLY A 292 -0.14 -3.30 -50.72
C GLY A 292 0.90 -4.10 -49.95
N ASP A 293 1.92 -4.60 -50.65
CA ASP A 293 3.09 -5.24 -50.07
C ASP A 293 4.13 -4.17 -49.72
N TYR A 294 4.57 -4.10 -48.45
CA TYR A 294 5.46 -3.03 -47.95
C TYR A 294 6.72 -3.62 -47.33
N GLU A 295 7.87 -3.38 -47.97
CA GLU A 295 9.17 -4.01 -47.66
C GLU A 295 9.67 -3.76 -46.23
N GLN A 296 9.29 -2.64 -45.62
CA GLN A 296 9.83 -2.18 -44.33
C GLN A 296 8.81 -2.18 -43.17
N LEU A 297 7.62 -2.77 -43.36
CA LEU A 297 6.58 -2.82 -42.32
C LEU A 297 6.93 -3.90 -41.28
N ARG A 298 6.91 -3.56 -39.98
CA ARG A 298 7.27 -4.47 -38.86
C ARG A 298 6.50 -5.80 -38.83
N ALA A 299 5.34 -5.86 -39.47
CA ALA A 299 4.57 -7.09 -39.68
C ALA A 299 5.29 -8.14 -40.57
N ARG A 300 6.37 -7.77 -41.29
CA ARG A 300 7.26 -8.71 -41.99
C ARG A 300 8.41 -9.26 -41.14
N ALA A 301 8.72 -8.69 -39.97
CA ALA A 301 9.95 -9.04 -39.26
C ALA A 301 9.94 -10.46 -38.64
N THR A 302 8.86 -11.21 -38.80
CA THR A 302 8.82 -12.64 -38.56
C THR A 302 8.16 -13.32 -39.76
N THR A 303 8.97 -13.77 -40.69
CA THR A 303 8.59 -14.76 -41.71
C THR A 303 8.25 -16.10 -41.03
N LYS A 304 7.58 -17.02 -41.75
CA LYS A 304 7.36 -18.38 -41.22
C LYS A 304 8.70 -19.06 -40.93
N GLU A 305 9.76 -18.70 -41.64
CA GLU A 305 11.13 -19.15 -41.45
C GLU A 305 11.73 -18.57 -40.14
N ASP A 306 11.46 -17.30 -39.81
CA ASP A 306 11.98 -16.63 -38.60
C ASP A 306 11.40 -17.19 -37.29
N VAL A 307 10.24 -17.86 -37.35
CA VAL A 307 9.62 -18.60 -36.23
C VAL A 307 9.66 -20.11 -36.44
N GLU A 308 10.48 -20.58 -37.40
CA GLU A 308 10.68 -22.00 -37.76
C GLU A 308 9.40 -22.75 -38.17
N LEU A 309 8.29 -22.05 -38.44
CA LEU A 309 7.02 -22.61 -38.92
C LEU A 309 7.06 -23.00 -40.41
N GLY A 310 8.03 -22.54 -41.20
CA GLY A 310 8.19 -22.87 -42.62
C GLY A 310 8.70 -24.29 -42.89
N ASN A 311 9.32 -24.93 -41.88
CA ASN A 311 9.87 -26.28 -41.95
C ASN A 311 8.92 -27.36 -41.40
N LEU A 312 7.75 -26.99 -40.89
CA LEU A 312 6.75 -27.95 -40.44
C LEU A 312 6.10 -28.58 -41.68
N PRO A 313 6.31 -29.88 -41.95
CA PRO A 313 5.57 -30.58 -42.99
C PRO A 313 4.07 -30.39 -42.76
N ASN A 314 3.33 -30.27 -43.85
CA ASN A 314 1.89 -29.98 -43.89
C ASN A 314 1.03 -31.17 -43.39
N ALA A 315 1.37 -31.74 -42.24
CA ALA A 315 0.66 -32.81 -41.56
C ALA A 315 0.42 -32.39 -40.11
N ILE A 316 -0.80 -31.96 -39.83
CA ILE A 316 -1.34 -31.93 -38.48
C ILE A 316 -2.03 -33.29 -38.22
N SER A 317 -1.87 -33.88 -37.04
CA SER A 317 -2.42 -35.21 -36.75
C SER A 317 -3.16 -35.28 -35.42
N ASP A 318 -4.22 -36.10 -35.41
CA ASP A 318 -4.96 -36.57 -34.23
C ASP A 318 -4.56 -38.01 -33.84
N ASP A 319 -3.65 -38.63 -34.59
CA ASP A 319 -3.26 -40.03 -34.40
C ASP A 319 -2.33 -40.22 -33.19
N GLN A 320 -2.80 -40.95 -32.19
CA GLN A 320 -2.07 -41.24 -30.95
C GLN A 320 -0.94 -42.26 -31.14
N ASP A 321 -0.95 -43.04 -32.22
CA ASP A 321 0.05 -44.08 -32.47
C ASP A 321 1.26 -43.55 -33.25
N THR A 322 1.15 -42.33 -33.80
CA THR A 322 2.23 -41.64 -34.52
C THR A 322 3.12 -40.86 -33.56
N ASN A 323 4.43 -41.11 -33.58
CA ASN A 323 5.43 -40.42 -32.76
C ASN A 323 6.53 -39.80 -33.63
N SER A 324 6.25 -38.63 -34.21
CA SER A 324 7.17 -37.90 -35.08
C SER A 324 7.38 -36.48 -34.57
N SER A 325 8.65 -36.05 -34.45
CA SER A 325 9.00 -34.65 -34.14
C SER A 325 8.71 -33.67 -35.28
N ALA A 326 8.32 -34.19 -36.45
CA ALA A 326 7.99 -33.41 -37.64
C ALA A 326 6.48 -33.29 -37.89
N ILE A 327 5.62 -33.69 -36.95
CA ILE A 327 4.16 -33.61 -37.06
C ILE A 327 3.61 -32.85 -35.86
N LEU A 328 2.81 -31.82 -36.11
CA LEU A 328 2.16 -31.08 -35.03
C LEU A 328 0.88 -31.80 -34.58
N ALA A 329 0.71 -31.95 -33.27
CA ALA A 329 -0.56 -32.36 -32.69
C ALA A 329 -1.61 -31.25 -32.88
N THR A 330 -2.84 -31.61 -33.26
CA THR A 330 -3.92 -30.62 -33.29
C THR A 330 -4.35 -30.23 -31.87
N THR A 331 -5.07 -29.11 -31.76
CA THR A 331 -5.73 -28.71 -30.50
C THR A 331 -6.77 -29.74 -30.04
N LYS A 332 -7.35 -30.52 -30.95
CA LYS A 332 -8.29 -31.62 -30.63
C LYS A 332 -7.56 -32.81 -30.02
N ALA A 333 -6.41 -33.20 -30.59
CA ALA A 333 -5.53 -34.22 -30.04
C ALA A 333 -5.08 -33.85 -28.61
N LEU A 334 -4.61 -32.61 -28.44
CA LEU A 334 -4.22 -32.08 -27.13
C LEU A 334 -5.37 -32.10 -26.13
N LYS A 335 -6.58 -31.67 -26.53
CA LYS A 335 -7.76 -31.69 -25.66
C LYS A 335 -8.13 -33.13 -25.26
N ALA A 336 -8.06 -34.10 -26.17
CA ALA A 336 -8.35 -35.50 -25.89
C ALA A 336 -7.35 -36.11 -24.89
N ALA A 337 -6.04 -35.92 -25.12
CA ALA A 337 -4.99 -36.39 -24.21
C ALA A 337 -5.13 -35.76 -22.81
N THR A 338 -5.37 -34.44 -22.78
CA THR A 338 -5.58 -33.69 -21.55
C THR A 338 -6.80 -34.20 -20.78
N ALA A 339 -7.90 -34.52 -21.48
CA ALA A 339 -9.11 -35.07 -20.85
C ALA A 339 -8.87 -36.45 -20.21
N VAL A 340 -8.12 -37.35 -20.85
CA VAL A 340 -7.76 -38.66 -20.27
C VAL A 340 -6.94 -38.50 -18.99
N ILE A 341 -5.94 -37.61 -19.01
CA ILE A 341 -5.11 -37.32 -17.84
C ILE A 341 -5.96 -36.76 -16.69
N TRP A 342 -6.77 -35.73 -16.95
CA TRP A 342 -7.63 -35.13 -15.92
C TRP A 342 -8.62 -36.15 -15.34
N THR A 343 -9.17 -37.02 -16.18
CA THR A 343 -10.11 -38.07 -15.74
C THR A 343 -9.40 -39.10 -14.85
N GLY A 344 -8.19 -39.53 -15.23
CA GLY A 344 -7.37 -40.42 -14.40
C GLY A 344 -7.04 -39.81 -13.04
N ILE A 345 -6.60 -38.55 -13.01
CA ILE A 345 -6.32 -37.81 -11.77
C ILE A 345 -7.59 -37.66 -10.94
N ALA A 346 -8.71 -37.26 -11.54
CA ALA A 346 -9.99 -37.12 -10.83
C ALA A 346 -10.46 -38.44 -10.20
N ASN A 347 -10.24 -39.57 -10.87
CA ASN A 347 -10.57 -40.91 -10.35
C ASN A 347 -9.65 -41.36 -9.19
N ILE A 348 -8.41 -40.89 -9.15
CA ILE A 348 -7.51 -41.09 -8.00
C ILE A 348 -7.96 -40.22 -6.84
N VAL A 349 -8.19 -38.92 -7.09
CA VAL A 349 -8.61 -37.94 -6.09
C VAL A 349 -9.97 -38.27 -5.48
N SER A 350 -10.92 -38.81 -6.27
CA SER A 350 -12.23 -39.22 -5.78
C SER A 350 -12.20 -40.43 -4.84
N GLY A 351 -11.06 -41.14 -4.75
CA GLY A 351 -10.90 -42.26 -3.83
C GLY A 351 -11.69 -43.51 -4.21
N VAL A 352 -12.15 -43.62 -5.46
CA VAL A 352 -12.93 -44.77 -5.96
C VAL A 352 -11.99 -45.88 -6.45
N THR A 353 -10.86 -45.52 -7.04
CA THR A 353 -9.82 -46.45 -7.49
C THR A 353 -9.07 -47.09 -6.32
N VAL A 354 -8.42 -48.24 -6.53
CA VAL A 354 -7.61 -48.91 -5.50
C VAL A 354 -6.52 -47.97 -4.96
N VAL A 355 -5.82 -47.25 -5.85
CA VAL A 355 -4.80 -46.25 -5.49
C VAL A 355 -5.43 -45.08 -4.73
N GLY A 356 -6.59 -44.59 -5.18
CA GLY A 356 -7.32 -43.52 -4.48
C GLY A 356 -7.79 -43.92 -3.08
N LYS A 357 -8.25 -45.17 -2.88
CA LYS A 357 -8.63 -45.68 -1.55
C LYS A 357 -7.44 -45.77 -0.61
N ALA A 358 -6.29 -46.24 -1.10
CA ALA A 358 -5.05 -46.27 -0.33
C ALA A 358 -4.57 -44.85 0.04
N ALA A 359 -4.67 -43.90 -0.89
CA ALA A 359 -4.32 -42.50 -0.63
C ALA A 359 -5.15 -41.87 0.51
N ARG A 360 -6.38 -42.36 0.78
CA ARG A 360 -7.21 -41.90 1.92
C ARG A 360 -6.71 -42.36 3.29
N LEU A 361 -5.72 -43.23 3.35
CA LEU A 361 -5.01 -43.62 4.57
C LEU A 361 -3.67 -42.88 4.72
N ALA A 362 -3.30 -42.00 3.78
CA ALA A 362 -2.10 -41.16 3.92
C ALA A 362 -2.12 -40.29 5.19
N THR A 363 -3.31 -39.90 5.64
CA THR A 363 -3.50 -39.45 7.02
C THR A 363 -3.93 -40.65 7.86
N ALA A 364 -3.09 -41.05 8.80
CA ALA A 364 -3.34 -42.16 9.69
C ALA A 364 -4.69 -41.98 10.41
N ARG A 365 -5.44 -43.07 10.53
CA ARG A 365 -6.73 -43.08 11.23
C ARG A 365 -6.56 -43.74 12.57
N LYS A 366 -7.14 -43.12 13.59
CA LYS A 366 -7.10 -43.63 14.95
C LYS A 366 -8.12 -44.74 15.15
N ILE A 367 -7.65 -45.91 15.54
CA ILE A 367 -8.48 -46.99 16.08
C ILE A 367 -8.46 -46.86 17.59
N SER A 368 -9.63 -46.67 18.21
CA SER A 368 -9.76 -46.43 19.66
C SER A 368 -10.68 -47.44 20.32
N VAL A 369 -10.27 -47.91 21.49
CA VAL A 369 -11.11 -48.65 22.46
C VAL A 369 -11.32 -47.75 23.66
N THR A 370 -12.57 -47.60 24.11
CA THR A 370 -12.97 -46.71 25.21
C THR A 370 -13.81 -47.45 26.25
N GLY A 371 -13.81 -46.96 27.50
CA GLY A 371 -14.49 -47.58 28.63
C GLY A 371 -13.51 -47.90 29.77
N SER A 372 -13.78 -48.94 30.56
CA SER A 372 -12.93 -49.36 31.69
C SER A 372 -11.53 -49.83 31.25
N VAL A 373 -11.38 -50.17 29.97
CA VAL A 373 -10.10 -50.35 29.30
C VAL A 373 -10.03 -49.34 28.16
N THR A 374 -8.92 -48.62 28.09
CA THR A 374 -8.71 -47.59 27.08
C THR A 374 -7.41 -47.85 26.34
N GLY A 375 -7.40 -47.54 25.05
CA GLY A 375 -6.21 -47.58 24.22
C GLY A 375 -6.53 -47.10 22.83
N ASN A 376 -5.52 -46.58 22.14
CA ASN A 376 -5.65 -46.20 20.75
C ASN A 376 -4.35 -46.41 20.00
N VAL A 377 -4.46 -46.63 18.69
CA VAL A 377 -3.33 -46.71 17.77
C VAL A 377 -3.72 -46.08 16.44
N ASP A 378 -2.79 -45.39 15.81
CA ASP A 378 -2.99 -44.80 14.49
C ASP A 378 -2.59 -45.84 13.42
N PHE A 379 -3.39 -45.95 12.36
CA PHE A 379 -3.18 -46.87 11.24
C PHE A 379 -3.29 -46.14 9.91
N ASP A 380 -2.23 -46.22 9.10
CA ASP A 380 -2.12 -45.61 7.77
C ASP A 380 -1.91 -46.66 6.65
N GLY A 381 -1.90 -47.94 6.99
CA GLY A 381 -1.71 -49.03 6.03
C GLY A 381 -0.27 -49.25 5.57
N SER A 382 0.71 -48.57 6.16
CA SER A 382 2.14 -48.74 5.80
C SER A 382 2.77 -50.02 6.38
N ALA A 383 2.32 -50.47 7.55
CA ALA A 383 2.77 -51.69 8.22
C ALA A 383 1.74 -52.19 9.26
N ASP A 384 1.97 -53.38 9.81
CA ASP A 384 1.19 -53.92 10.94
C ASP A 384 1.43 -53.08 12.22
N VAL A 385 0.40 -52.93 13.06
CA VAL A 385 0.45 -52.14 14.30
C VAL A 385 -0.08 -52.91 15.52
N THR A 386 0.47 -52.63 16.70
CA THR A 386 0.02 -53.22 18.00
C THR A 386 -0.74 -52.19 18.83
N LEU A 387 -1.92 -52.56 19.34
CA LEU A 387 -2.75 -51.70 20.19
C LEU A 387 -2.49 -52.00 21.67
N ASN A 388 -1.86 -51.07 22.37
CA ASN A 388 -1.65 -51.16 23.82
C ASN A 388 -2.89 -50.69 24.58
N LEU A 389 -3.27 -51.42 25.62
CA LEU A 389 -4.46 -51.17 26.44
C LEU A 389 -4.09 -50.89 27.89
N ALA A 390 -4.77 -49.93 28.51
CA ALA A 390 -4.64 -49.55 29.90
C ALA A 390 -6.00 -49.67 30.61
N ALA A 391 -6.02 -50.35 31.76
CA ALA A 391 -7.19 -50.43 32.62
C ALA A 391 -7.14 -49.34 33.70
N ALA A 392 -8.25 -48.65 33.94
CA ALA A 392 -8.34 -47.68 35.02
C ALA A 392 -8.34 -48.38 36.39
N GLN A 393 -7.80 -47.71 37.41
CA GLN A 393 -7.90 -48.17 38.80
C GLN A 393 -9.36 -48.03 39.28
N ALA A 394 -9.89 -49.04 39.96
CA ALA A 394 -11.23 -49.00 40.53
C ALA A 394 -11.30 -47.99 41.68
N SER A 395 -12.42 -47.31 41.79
CA SER A 395 -12.81 -46.50 42.94
C SER A 395 -14.24 -46.85 43.37
N GLU A 396 -14.70 -46.30 44.49
CA GLU A 396 -16.04 -46.57 45.02
C GLU A 396 -17.17 -46.19 44.04
N SER A 397 -16.92 -45.24 43.14
CA SER A 397 -17.89 -44.74 42.16
C SER A 397 -17.60 -45.18 40.72
N VAL A 398 -16.44 -45.77 40.45
CA VAL A 398 -16.00 -46.09 39.08
C VAL A 398 -15.51 -47.53 38.98
N ALA A 399 -16.15 -48.29 38.09
CA ALA A 399 -15.73 -49.65 37.77
C ALA A 399 -14.36 -49.65 37.07
N GLY A 400 -13.38 -50.29 37.71
CA GLY A 400 -12.02 -50.44 37.20
C GLY A 400 -11.35 -51.69 37.77
N SER A 401 -10.02 -51.71 37.71
CA SER A 401 -9.19 -52.79 38.26
C SER A 401 -8.61 -52.39 39.62
N ALA A 402 -8.56 -53.31 40.60
CA ALA A 402 -7.93 -53.07 41.90
C ALA A 402 -7.00 -54.22 42.28
N LYS A 403 -5.93 -53.91 43.02
CA LYS A 403 -4.96 -54.89 43.52
C LYS A 403 -5.34 -55.37 44.93
N VAL A 404 -4.82 -56.52 45.34
CA VAL A 404 -4.98 -57.03 46.72
C VAL A 404 -4.03 -56.29 47.66
N ALA A 405 -4.50 -55.84 48.82
CA ALA A 405 -3.68 -55.15 49.82
C ALA A 405 -2.69 -56.10 50.52
N SER A 406 -1.46 -55.63 50.75
CA SER A 406 -0.43 -56.32 51.56
C SER A 406 -0.66 -56.12 53.06
N GLN A 407 -0.02 -56.92 53.92
CA GLN A 407 -0.23 -56.81 55.39
C GLN A 407 0.22 -55.46 55.97
N PRO A 408 1.42 -54.92 55.66
CA PRO A 408 1.83 -53.61 56.19
C PRO A 408 0.86 -52.48 55.82
N GLN A 409 0.28 -52.53 54.61
CA GLN A 409 -0.70 -51.54 54.16
C GLN A 409 -2.00 -51.58 54.98
N VAL A 410 -2.39 -52.75 55.47
CA VAL A 410 -3.54 -52.89 56.37
C VAL A 410 -3.22 -52.32 57.74
N ASP A 411 -2.02 -52.60 58.25
CA ASP A 411 -1.59 -52.14 59.58
C ASP A 411 -1.39 -50.61 59.62
N GLU A 412 -0.94 -50.01 58.52
CA GLU A 412 -0.80 -48.56 58.35
C GLU A 412 -2.14 -47.86 58.11
N GLY A 413 -3.10 -48.52 57.45
CA GLY A 413 -4.46 -48.02 57.26
C GLY A 413 -4.60 -46.83 56.32
N LEU A 414 -3.65 -46.62 55.39
CA LEU A 414 -3.59 -45.42 54.52
C LEU A 414 -3.90 -45.68 53.02
N ASN A 415 -4.18 -46.91 52.59
CA ASN A 415 -4.31 -47.26 51.17
C ASN A 415 -5.75 -47.63 50.75
N ASP A 416 -6.36 -46.78 49.90
CA ASP A 416 -7.72 -46.95 49.37
C ASP A 416 -7.77 -47.55 47.95
N ALA A 417 -6.62 -47.82 47.33
CA ALA A 417 -6.52 -48.38 45.98
C ALA A 417 -6.47 -49.92 45.95
N ALA A 418 -6.56 -50.57 47.11
CA ALA A 418 -6.44 -52.01 47.25
C ALA A 418 -7.47 -52.56 48.22
N TYR A 419 -7.95 -53.78 47.97
CA TYR A 419 -8.93 -54.42 48.84
C TYR A 419 -8.27 -55.37 49.86
N VAL A 420 -8.82 -55.40 51.08
CA VAL A 420 -8.32 -56.22 52.19
C VAL A 420 -8.98 -57.59 52.19
N THR A 421 -8.19 -58.63 52.43
CA THR A 421 -8.68 -60.02 52.50
C THR A 421 -9.15 -60.37 53.93
N PRO A 422 -10.15 -61.27 54.11
CA PRO A 422 -10.66 -61.65 55.44
C PRO A 422 -9.61 -62.11 56.46
N LYS A 423 -8.51 -62.74 56.01
CA LYS A 423 -7.40 -63.17 56.89
C LYS A 423 -6.73 -62.01 57.63
N LYS A 424 -6.56 -60.86 56.97
CA LYS A 424 -5.83 -59.71 57.51
C LYS A 424 -6.66 -58.93 58.54
N LEU A 425 -7.98 -59.01 58.46
CA LEU A 425 -8.91 -58.37 59.42
C LEU A 425 -8.88 -59.00 60.83
N ARG A 426 -8.47 -60.27 60.97
CA ARG A 426 -8.54 -61.01 62.25
C ARG A 426 -7.33 -60.85 63.19
N TRP A 427 -6.21 -60.27 62.76
CA TRP A 427 -4.94 -60.25 63.53
C TRP A 427 -4.83 -59.18 64.64
N GLY A 428 -5.91 -58.45 64.98
CA GLY A 428 -5.85 -57.32 65.91
C GLY A 428 -6.23 -57.54 67.38
N PHE A 429 -6.91 -58.62 67.79
CA PHE A 429 -7.50 -58.73 69.15
C PHE A 429 -7.03 -60.00 69.87
N LEU A 430 -6.41 -59.89 71.07
CA LEU A 430 -5.94 -61.03 71.88
C LEU A 430 -6.56 -61.00 73.28
N ILE A 431 -7.13 -62.13 73.72
CA ILE A 431 -7.88 -62.22 74.99
C ILE A 431 -7.59 -63.53 75.72
N SER A 432 -7.46 -63.45 77.05
CA SER A 432 -7.38 -64.59 77.97
C SER A 432 -8.29 -64.36 79.19
N LEU A 433 -9.21 -65.29 79.44
CA LEU A 433 -10.24 -65.18 80.48
C LEU A 433 -9.97 -66.08 81.71
N ASN A 434 -8.70 -66.30 82.02
CA ASN A 434 -8.28 -67.07 83.19
C ASN A 434 -8.43 -66.26 84.51
N ASP A 435 -8.30 -66.94 85.66
CA ASP A 435 -8.39 -66.31 87.00
C ASP A 435 -7.39 -65.15 87.17
N ILE A 436 -6.18 -65.29 86.62
CA ILE A 436 -5.30 -64.17 86.27
C ILE A 436 -5.37 -64.02 84.75
N GLY A 437 -6.11 -63.01 84.28
CA GLY A 437 -6.50 -62.86 82.88
C GLY A 437 -6.18 -61.48 82.29
N TYR A 438 -6.34 -61.35 80.97
CA TYR A 438 -6.06 -60.10 80.25
C TYR A 438 -6.81 -59.94 78.91
N ILE A 439 -6.93 -58.69 78.46
CA ILE A 439 -7.30 -58.30 77.08
C ILE A 439 -6.20 -57.39 76.54
N VAL A 440 -5.72 -57.66 75.32
CA VAL A 440 -4.81 -56.81 74.55
C VAL A 440 -5.53 -56.29 73.32
N PHE A 441 -5.61 -54.97 73.22
CA PHE A 441 -6.19 -54.28 72.07
C PHE A 441 -5.17 -54.17 70.92
N PRO A 442 -5.64 -54.07 69.66
CA PRO A 442 -4.74 -53.92 68.51
C PRO A 442 -3.83 -52.70 68.66
N THR A 443 -2.64 -52.77 68.05
CA THR A 443 -1.66 -51.67 68.04
C THR A 443 -2.21 -50.39 67.42
N TRP A 444 -3.09 -50.49 66.40
CA TRP A 444 -3.79 -49.34 65.81
C TRP A 444 -4.87 -48.71 66.71
N LEU A 445 -5.27 -49.38 67.80
CA LEU A 445 -6.08 -48.80 68.89
C LEU A 445 -5.23 -48.35 70.09
N GLY A 446 -3.91 -48.20 69.91
CA GLY A 446 -3.01 -47.75 70.96
C GLY A 446 -2.51 -48.86 71.90
N GLY A 447 -2.84 -50.13 71.63
CA GLY A 447 -2.21 -51.28 72.31
C GLY A 447 -2.55 -51.43 73.80
N LEU A 448 -3.66 -50.85 74.26
CA LEU A 448 -4.09 -50.92 75.67
C LEU A 448 -4.18 -52.37 76.16
N ILE A 449 -3.69 -52.61 77.37
CA ILE A 449 -3.78 -53.89 78.06
C ILE A 449 -4.54 -53.68 79.37
N ILE A 450 -5.51 -54.55 79.60
CA ILE A 450 -6.27 -54.63 80.86
C ILE A 450 -6.01 -56.01 81.44
N GLN A 451 -5.55 -56.05 82.70
CA GLN A 451 -5.29 -57.31 83.42
C GLN A 451 -6.01 -57.33 84.76
N TRP A 452 -6.34 -58.54 85.24
CA TRP A 452 -6.98 -58.76 86.53
C TRP A 452 -6.46 -60.02 87.20
N GLY A 453 -6.64 -60.13 88.51
CA GLY A 453 -6.33 -61.34 89.27
C GLY A 453 -6.65 -61.24 90.75
N SER A 454 -6.27 -62.28 91.50
CA SER A 454 -6.41 -62.34 92.95
C SER A 454 -5.21 -63.02 93.63
N LEU A 455 -5.01 -62.74 94.93
CA LEU A 455 -3.94 -63.31 95.75
C LEU A 455 -4.45 -63.55 97.18
N SER A 456 -4.23 -64.74 97.75
CA SER A 456 -4.54 -64.99 99.16
C SER A 456 -3.62 -64.20 100.10
N ALA A 457 -4.21 -63.48 101.05
CA ALA A 457 -3.55 -62.65 102.04
C ALA A 457 -3.81 -63.18 103.45
N ALA A 458 -2.92 -64.09 103.87
CA ALA A 458 -3.06 -64.87 105.10
C ALA A 458 -2.63 -64.16 106.37
N VAL A 459 -1.68 -63.23 106.27
CA VAL A 459 -1.03 -62.59 107.42
C VAL A 459 -1.57 -61.17 107.57
N ALA A 460 -2.06 -60.83 108.77
CA ALA A 460 -2.44 -59.47 109.13
C ALA A 460 -1.19 -58.56 109.14
N ASP A 461 -1.34 -57.30 108.71
CA ASP A 461 -0.26 -56.33 108.56
C ASP A 461 0.94 -56.81 107.70
N GLY A 462 0.68 -57.76 106.79
CA GLY A 462 1.67 -58.40 105.94
C GLY A 462 1.66 -57.88 104.50
N GLN A 463 2.86 -57.77 103.93
CA GLN A 463 3.07 -57.47 102.52
C GLN A 463 3.29 -58.74 101.70
N SER A 464 2.59 -58.85 100.55
CA SER A 464 2.71 -59.97 99.62
C SER A 464 2.96 -59.48 98.19
N ALA A 465 3.76 -60.20 97.41
CA ALA A 465 4.04 -59.86 96.02
C ALA A 465 2.94 -60.41 95.08
N VAL A 466 2.42 -59.55 94.22
CA VAL A 466 1.45 -59.87 93.16
C VAL A 466 2.15 -59.83 91.81
N THR A 467 1.96 -60.87 90.99
CA THR A 467 2.50 -60.94 89.61
C THR A 467 1.37 -60.83 88.60
N PHE A 468 1.55 -60.03 87.54
CA PHE A 468 0.60 -59.92 86.44
C PHE A 468 0.68 -61.12 85.49
N GLY A 469 -0.43 -61.45 84.81
CA GLY A 469 -0.50 -62.60 83.90
C GLY A 469 0.43 -62.46 82.69
N ILE A 470 0.62 -61.23 82.21
CA ILE A 470 1.67 -60.84 81.28
C ILE A 470 2.38 -59.58 81.79
N ALA A 471 3.64 -59.39 81.40
CA ALA A 471 4.33 -58.13 81.67
C ALA A 471 3.72 -57.02 80.79
N PHE A 472 3.42 -55.86 81.38
CA PHE A 472 3.10 -54.68 80.58
C PHE A 472 4.34 -54.24 79.80
N PRO A 473 4.31 -54.20 78.45
CA PRO A 473 5.49 -53.92 77.64
C PRO A 473 6.16 -52.59 77.98
N ASN A 474 5.37 -51.52 78.15
CA ASN A 474 5.87 -50.16 78.28
C ASN A 474 5.67 -49.58 79.67
N LYS A 475 4.43 -49.52 80.16
CA LYS A 475 4.10 -48.83 81.42
C LYS A 475 2.80 -49.34 82.02
N VAL A 476 2.78 -49.46 83.35
CA VAL A 476 1.53 -49.65 84.11
C VAL A 476 1.05 -48.27 84.53
N PHE A 477 -0.18 -47.93 84.16
CA PHE A 477 -0.80 -46.66 84.52
C PHE A 477 -1.25 -46.65 85.98
N GLY A 478 -1.78 -47.75 86.47
CA GLY A 478 -2.22 -47.87 87.85
C GLY A 478 -2.79 -49.24 88.16
N VAL A 479 -2.93 -49.50 89.46
CA VAL A 479 -3.54 -50.72 90.00
C VAL A 479 -4.58 -50.31 91.02
N ASN A 480 -5.74 -50.95 90.93
CA ASN A 480 -6.76 -50.89 91.97
C ASN A 480 -6.80 -52.25 92.65
N ALA A 481 -6.60 -52.28 93.96
CA ALA A 481 -6.68 -53.49 94.76
C ALA A 481 -7.74 -53.34 95.84
N SER A 482 -8.47 -54.42 96.11
CA SER A 482 -9.48 -54.49 97.15
C SER A 482 -9.31 -55.76 97.98
N PHE A 483 -9.72 -55.71 99.24
CA PHE A 483 -9.68 -56.86 100.12
C PHE A 483 -11.06 -57.51 100.20
N GLY A 484 -11.09 -58.83 100.08
CA GLY A 484 -12.27 -59.66 100.30
C GLY A 484 -12.01 -60.73 101.34
N TYR A 485 -12.99 -60.98 102.21
CA TYR A 485 -12.97 -62.06 103.20
C TYR A 485 -14.42 -62.50 103.46
N SER A 486 -14.60 -63.70 104.02
CA SER A 486 -15.91 -64.38 104.08
C SER A 486 -16.49 -64.57 105.50
N SER A 487 -15.99 -63.85 106.52
CA SER A 487 -16.40 -64.00 107.94
C SER A 487 -16.95 -62.70 108.57
N VAL A 488 -17.57 -62.75 109.76
CA VAL A 488 -18.12 -61.56 110.48
C VAL A 488 -17.02 -60.87 111.31
N ARG A 489 -17.03 -59.53 111.42
CA ARG A 489 -15.90 -58.71 111.92
C ARG A 489 -16.14 -58.07 113.29
N ALA A 490 -15.06 -57.87 114.07
CA ALA A 490 -15.05 -57.06 115.31
C ALA A 490 -14.20 -55.75 115.23
N ASP A 491 -13.43 -55.52 114.15
CA ASP A 491 -12.58 -54.33 113.93
C ASP A 491 -13.19 -53.28 112.99
N TYR A 492 -12.67 -52.04 113.01
CA TYR A 492 -13.26 -50.89 112.30
C TYR A 492 -12.74 -50.60 110.85
N ALA A 493 -11.55 -51.02 110.37
CA ALA A 493 -11.16 -50.90 108.92
C ALA A 493 -10.02 -51.84 108.45
N ILE A 494 -10.05 -52.38 107.21
CA ILE A 494 -8.88 -53.00 106.51
C ILE A 494 -8.67 -52.23 105.22
N THR A 495 -7.42 -51.85 104.94
CA THR A 495 -7.04 -51.25 103.65
C THR A 495 -5.98 -52.09 102.95
N VAL A 496 -6.05 -52.12 101.62
CA VAL A 496 -4.98 -52.70 100.79
C VAL A 496 -4.20 -51.56 100.19
N GLU A 497 -2.93 -51.50 100.50
CA GLU A 497 -2.03 -50.54 99.90
C GLU A 497 -1.22 -51.23 98.80
N SER A 498 -1.39 -50.75 97.57
CA SER A 498 -0.56 -51.17 96.44
C SER A 498 0.73 -50.35 96.44
N ARG A 499 1.86 -51.02 96.62
CA ARG A 499 3.20 -50.42 96.70
C ARG A 499 4.12 -51.07 95.67
N VAL A 500 5.22 -50.40 95.34
CA VAL A 500 6.29 -50.94 94.47
C VAL A 500 5.74 -51.48 93.14
N LEU A 501 5.02 -50.63 92.40
CA LEU A 501 4.44 -51.00 91.10
C LEU A 501 5.53 -51.13 90.03
N THR A 502 5.57 -52.27 89.34
CA THR A 502 6.50 -52.60 88.25
C THR A 502 5.73 -53.12 87.05
N LYS A 503 6.41 -53.30 85.91
CA LYS A 503 5.81 -53.86 84.69
C LYS A 503 5.28 -55.28 84.84
N THR A 504 5.81 -56.03 85.81
CA THR A 504 5.52 -57.46 86.01
C THR A 504 4.62 -57.73 87.21
N GLY A 505 4.35 -56.71 88.04
CA GLY A 505 3.59 -56.89 89.26
C GLY A 505 3.74 -55.74 90.24
N PHE A 506 3.17 -55.90 91.43
CA PHE A 506 3.25 -54.93 92.52
C PHE A 506 3.25 -55.65 93.86
N SER A 507 3.59 -54.94 94.94
CA SER A 507 3.48 -55.48 96.29
C SER A 507 2.20 -54.99 96.95
N ALA A 508 1.33 -55.90 97.37
CA ALA A 508 0.09 -55.58 98.07
C ALA A 508 0.32 -55.72 99.58
N ASN A 509 0.13 -54.64 100.33
CA ASN A 509 0.19 -54.67 101.78
C ASN A 509 -1.22 -54.66 102.36
N ARG A 510 -1.55 -55.69 103.13
CA ARG A 510 -2.76 -55.71 103.95
C ARG A 510 -2.46 -54.94 105.23
N GLN A 511 -3.30 -53.96 105.59
CA GLN A 511 -3.19 -53.23 106.86
C GLN A 511 -4.53 -53.30 107.60
N ASP A 512 -4.50 -53.82 108.82
CA ASP A 512 -5.66 -53.98 109.69
C ASP A 512 -5.61 -52.89 110.78
N ILE A 513 -6.66 -52.06 110.91
CA ILE A 513 -6.64 -50.86 111.77
C ILE A 513 -7.48 -51.06 113.04
N GLY A 514 -6.82 -51.12 114.22
CA GLY A 514 -7.39 -51.23 115.59
C GLY A 514 -6.81 -52.38 116.43
N THR A 515 -6.71 -52.27 117.77
CA THR A 515 -6.11 -53.31 118.64
C THR A 515 -7.14 -54.20 119.35
N ALA A 516 -7.56 -55.31 118.71
CA ALA A 516 -7.87 -56.61 119.36
C ALA A 516 -8.35 -57.69 118.35
N GLN A 517 -7.54 -58.76 118.19
CA GLN A 517 -7.77 -60.06 117.51
C GLN A 517 -7.59 -60.14 115.97
N SER A 518 -6.57 -60.92 115.57
CA SER A 518 -6.27 -61.30 114.17
C SER A 518 -7.39 -62.14 113.54
N LEU A 519 -7.91 -61.70 112.38
CA LEU A 519 -8.79 -62.49 111.51
C LEU A 519 -8.02 -63.63 110.78
N PRO A 520 -8.69 -64.70 110.32
CA PRO A 520 -8.09 -65.68 109.41
C PRO A 520 -7.89 -65.12 107.98
N THR A 521 -7.17 -65.88 107.14
CA THR A 521 -6.77 -65.55 105.76
C THR A 521 -7.89 -64.96 104.89
N GLY A 522 -7.62 -63.83 104.22
CA GLY A 522 -8.50 -63.24 103.20
C GLY A 522 -7.88 -63.28 101.79
N VAL A 523 -8.46 -62.55 100.84
CA VAL A 523 -8.02 -62.48 99.42
C VAL A 523 -7.97 -61.04 98.95
N ILE A 524 -6.88 -60.66 98.28
CA ILE A 524 -6.72 -59.38 97.61
C ILE A 524 -7.08 -59.57 96.14
N TYR A 525 -8.10 -58.87 95.64
CA TYR A 525 -8.42 -58.78 94.22
C TYR A 525 -7.78 -57.54 93.62
N TRP A 526 -7.33 -57.61 92.39
CA TRP A 526 -6.69 -56.48 91.73
C TRP A 526 -7.02 -56.39 90.24
N GLN A 527 -6.97 -55.16 89.75
CA GLN A 527 -7.06 -54.83 88.34
C GLN A 527 -5.96 -53.83 87.98
N ALA A 528 -5.29 -54.08 86.87
CA ALA A 528 -4.17 -53.27 86.39
C ALA A 528 -4.41 -52.84 84.94
N PHE A 529 -4.03 -51.59 84.66
CA PHE A 529 -4.15 -50.98 83.33
C PHE A 529 -2.79 -50.49 82.88
N GLY A 530 -2.47 -50.69 81.60
CA GLY A 530 -1.18 -50.30 81.04
C GLY A 530 -1.09 -50.66 79.57
N PHE A 531 0.12 -50.54 79.01
CA PHE A 531 0.43 -50.87 77.62
C PHE A 531 1.93 -51.16 77.47
#